data_AF-A0A6A6MEN1-F1
#
_entry.id   AF-A0A6A6MEN1-F1
#
_cell.length_a   1.000
_cell.length_b   1.000
_cell.length_c   1.000
_cell.angle_alpha   90.00
_cell.angle_beta   90.00
_cell.angle_gamma   90.00
#
_symmetry.space_group_name_H-M   'P 1'
#
loop_
_entity.id
_entity.type
_entity.pdbx_description
1 polymer ?
#
loop_
_entity_poly.entity_id
_entity_poly.type
_entity_poly.pdbx_seq_one_letter_code
_entity_poly.pdbx_strand_id
1 'polypeptide(L)'
;MVSLWSFEGFKVLAWNYLKLKAHPLFETIKGLMKETKITPADVAENLMPKSPFDNAVKCLSNLIQALEEVKEAEALKSEKEEEAAASNEKAEKAAANEKVEYPVKVENGEAEKP
;
A
#
# COMPACT_ATOMS: atom_id res chain seq x y z
N MET A 1 -1.47 17.39 -6.17
CA MET A 1 -0.53 16.24 -6.18
C MET A 1 0.53 16.50 -5.14
N VAL A 2 0.87 15.49 -4.35
CA VAL A 2 1.42 15.61 -3.01
C VAL A 2 2.94 15.77 -3.06
N SER A 3 3.47 16.90 -2.60
CA SER A 3 4.92 17.13 -2.47
C SER A 3 5.39 16.50 -1.16
N LEU A 4 5.55 15.18 -1.15
CA LEU A 4 5.50 14.41 0.08
C LEU A 4 6.65 14.67 1.05
N TRP A 5 7.88 14.81 0.58
CA TRP A 5 9.02 15.28 1.36
C TRP A 5 10.23 15.24 0.43
N SER A 6 10.93 16.36 0.23
CA SER A 6 12.00 16.43 -0.76
C SER A 6 13.32 15.87 -0.23
N PHE A 7 14.12 15.29 -1.13
CA PHE A 7 15.47 14.84 -0.81
C PHE A 7 16.35 16.00 -0.32
N GLU A 8 16.11 17.21 -0.80
CA GLU A 8 16.73 18.44 -0.30
C GLU A 8 16.42 18.67 1.18
N GLY A 9 15.17 18.43 1.62
CA GLY A 9 14.80 18.50 3.03
C GLY A 9 15.58 17.50 3.89
N PHE A 10 15.71 16.26 3.42
CA PHE A 10 16.57 15.26 4.05
C PHE A 10 18.03 15.73 4.17
N LYS A 11 18.63 16.30 3.10
CA LYS A 11 20.02 16.80 3.15
C LYS A 11 20.21 17.89 4.19
N VAL A 12 19.23 18.78 4.35
CA VAL A 12 19.26 19.81 5.39
C VAL A 12 19.28 19.17 6.78
N LEU A 13 18.44 18.16 7.03
CA LEU A 13 18.45 17.43 8.31
C LEU A 13 19.75 16.66 8.54
N ALA A 14 20.27 15.98 7.51
CA ALA A 14 21.53 15.23 7.60
C ALA A 14 22.71 16.17 7.91
N TRP A 15 22.72 17.38 7.34
CA TRP A 15 23.69 18.40 7.72
C TRP A 15 23.45 18.89 9.17
N ASN A 16 22.21 19.16 9.55
CA ASN A 16 21.90 19.71 10.86
C ASN A 16 22.30 18.76 12.00
N TYR A 17 21.93 17.48 11.91
CA TYR A 17 22.13 16.49 12.96
C TYR A 17 23.48 15.76 12.87
N LEU A 18 23.92 15.43 11.65
CA LEU A 18 25.07 14.53 11.44
C LEU A 18 26.30 15.23 10.84
N LYS A 19 26.16 16.51 10.46
CA LYS A 19 27.21 17.29 9.77
C LYS A 19 27.68 16.64 8.46
N LEU A 20 26.77 15.93 7.78
CA LEU A 20 27.04 15.25 6.52
C LEU A 20 26.47 16.04 5.33
N LYS A 21 27.31 16.31 4.33
CA LYS A 21 26.88 16.85 3.02
C LYS A 21 26.59 15.76 1.99
N ALA A 22 27.26 14.62 2.13
CA ALA A 22 27.12 13.46 1.28
C ALA A 22 27.49 12.20 2.07
N HIS A 23 26.89 11.07 1.71
CA HIS A 23 27.22 9.76 2.24
C HIS A 23 26.78 8.69 1.22
N PRO A 24 27.48 7.55 1.10
CA PRO A 24 27.08 6.47 0.18
C PRO A 24 25.62 6.00 0.37
N LEU A 25 25.12 6.02 1.61
CA LEU A 25 23.74 5.63 1.94
C LEU A 25 22.67 6.65 1.50
N PHE A 26 23.04 7.86 1.09
CA PHE A 26 22.06 8.88 0.70
C PHE A 26 21.26 8.47 -0.53
N GLU A 27 21.87 7.79 -1.50
CA GLU A 27 21.17 7.33 -2.70
C GLU A 27 20.16 6.22 -2.36
N THR A 28 20.49 5.32 -1.45
CA THR A 28 19.56 4.31 -0.92
C THR A 28 18.35 4.97 -0.26
N ILE A 29 18.61 5.92 0.65
CA ILE A 29 17.57 6.67 1.36
C ILE A 29 16.69 7.44 0.36
N LYS A 30 17.29 8.09 -0.64
CA LYS A 30 16.55 8.80 -1.70
C LYS A 30 15.62 7.88 -2.49
N GLY A 31 16.04 6.65 -2.79
CA GLY A 31 15.21 5.65 -3.46
C GLY A 31 14.00 5.30 -2.60
N LEU A 32 14.25 4.87 -1.37
CA LEU A 32 13.22 4.45 -0.43
C LEU A 32 12.21 5.58 -0.13
N MET A 33 12.67 6.80 0.08
CA MET A 33 11.80 7.96 0.35
C MET A 33 10.85 8.32 -0.80
N LYS A 34 11.13 7.90 -2.04
CA LYS A 34 10.20 8.09 -3.17
C LYS A 34 9.06 7.07 -3.15
N GLU A 35 9.31 5.90 -2.55
CA GLU A 35 8.38 4.78 -2.54
C GLU A 35 7.51 4.79 -1.29
N THR A 36 7.94 5.47 -0.23
CA THR A 36 7.27 5.49 1.08
C THR A 36 6.66 6.84 1.40
N LYS A 37 5.53 6.85 2.14
CA LYS A 37 4.96 8.06 2.75
C LYS A 37 5.51 8.31 4.16
N ILE A 38 6.78 8.67 4.27
CA ILE A 38 7.41 9.03 5.55
C ILE A 38 7.19 10.51 5.89
N THR A 39 6.99 10.85 7.18
CA THR A 39 6.83 12.25 7.57
C THR A 39 8.17 12.94 7.87
N PRO A 40 8.23 14.29 7.75
CA PRO A 40 9.31 15.11 8.29
C PRO A 40 9.87 14.70 9.66
N ALA A 41 8.95 14.43 10.59
CA ALA A 41 9.27 14.18 11.98
C ALA A 41 9.92 12.80 12.14
N ASP A 42 9.39 11.79 11.44
CA ASP A 42 9.96 10.44 11.44
C ASP A 42 11.39 10.44 10.88
N VAL A 43 11.64 11.20 9.81
CA VAL A 43 12.99 11.36 9.25
C VAL A 43 13.92 12.03 10.26
N ALA A 44 13.48 13.13 10.90
CA ALA A 44 14.27 13.83 11.91
C ALA A 44 14.57 12.93 13.12
N GLU A 45 13.59 12.17 13.61
CA GLU A 45 13.75 11.27 14.75
C GLU A 45 14.80 10.19 14.48
N ASN A 46 14.77 9.60 13.27
CA ASN A 46 15.74 8.56 12.89
C ASN A 46 17.15 9.12 12.66
N LEU A 47 17.27 10.37 12.21
CA LEU A 47 18.56 11.04 12.01
C LEU A 47 19.16 11.60 13.29
N MET A 48 18.36 11.83 14.34
CA MET A 48 18.84 12.37 15.60
C MET A 48 19.63 11.28 16.36
N PRO A 49 20.90 11.53 16.74
CA PRO A 49 21.63 10.61 17.60
C PRO A 49 20.89 10.40 18.93
N LYS A 50 20.61 9.15 19.29
CA LYS A 50 19.89 8.81 20.53
C LYS A 50 20.84 8.64 21.72
N SER A 51 22.13 8.50 21.43
CA SER A 51 23.21 8.36 22.40
C SER A 51 24.46 9.12 21.93
N PRO A 52 25.32 9.64 22.84
CA PRO A 52 26.58 10.26 22.47
C PRO A 52 27.55 9.32 21.72
N PHE A 53 27.32 8.00 21.76
CA PHE A 53 28.11 7.01 21.03
C PHE A 53 27.54 6.67 19.64
N ASP A 54 26.37 7.20 19.29
CA ASP A 54 25.77 6.96 17.99
C ASP A 54 26.50 7.79 16.94
N ASN A 55 27.00 7.11 15.90
CA ASN A 55 27.63 7.75 14.76
C ASN A 55 26.62 7.99 13.63
N ALA A 56 27.04 8.76 12.63
CA ALA A 56 26.17 9.10 11.51
C ALA A 56 25.74 7.88 10.68
N VAL A 57 26.60 6.86 10.57
CA VAL A 57 26.26 5.60 9.89
C VAL A 57 25.09 4.92 10.59
N LYS A 58 25.13 4.80 11.92
CA LYS A 58 24.05 4.21 12.71
C LYS A 58 22.73 4.97 12.54
N CYS A 59 22.77 6.29 12.57
CA CYS A 59 21.56 7.11 12.37
C CYS A 59 20.98 6.93 10.95
N LEU A 60 21.83 6.89 9.93
CA LEU A 60 21.38 6.64 8.55
C LEU A 60 20.84 5.21 8.37
N SER A 61 21.44 4.21 9.01
CA SER A 61 20.94 2.83 9.01
C SER A 61 19.57 2.72 9.69
N ASN A 62 19.35 3.41 10.81
CA ASN A 62 18.04 3.45 11.47
C ASN A 62 16.97 4.02 10.53
N LEU A 63 17.30 5.10 9.81
CA LEU A 63 16.38 5.68 8.83
C LEU A 63 16.05 4.70 7.69
N ILE A 64 17.05 3.97 7.18
CA ILE A 64 16.82 2.95 6.14
C ILE A 64 15.85 1.88 6.65
N GLN A 65 16.09 1.35 7.85
CA GLN A 65 15.21 0.35 8.44
C GLN A 65 13.78 0.86 8.59
N ALA A 66 13.60 2.08 9.11
CA ALA A 66 12.27 2.68 9.25
C ALA A 66 11.56 2.84 7.89
N LEU A 67 12.30 3.19 6.84
CA LEU A 67 11.74 3.30 5.48
C LEU A 67 11.35 1.92 4.92
N GLU A 68 12.14 0.89 5.15
CA GLU A 68 11.82 -0.48 4.74
C GLU A 68 10.57 -0.99 5.45
N GLU A 69 10.44 -0.76 6.76
CA GLU A 69 9.26 -1.12 7.54
C GLU A 69 7.98 -0.43 7.04
N VAL A 70 8.06 0.86 6.68
CA VAL A 70 6.93 1.59 6.09
C VAL A 70 6.55 0.99 4.74
N LYS A 71 7.53 0.68 3.89
CA LYS A 71 7.31 0.09 2.58
C LYS A 71 6.63 -1.28 2.67
N GLU A 72 7.11 -2.15 3.55
CA GLU A 72 6.53 -3.48 3.78
C GLU A 72 5.10 -3.39 4.34
N ALA A 73 4.86 -2.47 5.28
CA ALA A 73 3.53 -2.25 5.84
C ALA A 73 2.53 -1.70 4.81
N GLU A 74 2.98 -0.90 3.83
CA GLU A 74 2.14 -0.45 2.72
C GLU A 74 1.82 -1.60 1.75
N ALA A 75 2.79 -2.48 1.43
CA ALA A 75 2.58 -3.63 0.55
C ALA A 75 1.57 -4.65 1.13
N LEU A 76 1.67 -4.95 2.43
CA LEU A 76 0.73 -5.86 3.11
C LEU A 76 -0.71 -5.31 3.16
N LYS A 77 -0.89 -3.98 3.20
CA LYS A 77 -2.22 -3.36 3.17
C LYS A 77 -2.87 -3.50 1.81
N SER A 78 -2.11 -3.36 0.71
CA SER A 78 -2.65 -3.55 -0.63
C SER A 78 -3.08 -4.99 -0.91
N GLU A 79 -2.32 -6.00 -0.46
CA GLU A 79 -2.69 -7.41 -0.65
C GLU A 79 -3.98 -7.79 0.10
N LYS A 80 -4.14 -7.28 1.32
CA LYS A 80 -5.32 -7.57 2.15
C LYS A 80 -6.59 -6.89 1.66
N GLU A 81 -6.46 -5.77 0.96
CA GLU A 81 -7.57 -5.05 0.33
C GLU A 81 -8.02 -5.73 -0.98
N GLU A 82 -7.09 -6.33 -1.72
CA GLU A 82 -7.38 -7.13 -2.92
C GLU A 82 -8.07 -8.47 -2.59
N GLU A 83 -7.66 -9.14 -1.50
CA GLU A 83 -8.28 -10.40 -1.06
C GLU A 83 -9.70 -10.20 -0.48
N ALA A 84 -9.96 -9.06 0.17
CA ALA A 84 -11.29 -8.70 0.67
C ALA A 84 -12.29 -8.38 -0.45
N ALA A 85 -11.84 -7.79 -1.57
CA ALA A 85 -12.69 -7.50 -2.73
C ALA A 85 -13.13 -8.78 -3.48
N ALA A 86 -12.28 -9.81 -3.53
CA ALA A 86 -12.59 -11.08 -4.21
C ALA A 86 -13.64 -11.94 -3.45
N SER A 87 -13.80 -11.76 -2.14
CA SER A 87 -14.75 -12.52 -1.33
C SER A 87 -16.22 -12.04 -1.50
N ASN A 88 -16.43 -10.77 -1.88
CA ASN A 88 -17.78 -10.21 -2.00
C ASN A 88 -18.48 -10.58 -3.33
N GLU A 89 -17.74 -10.97 -4.38
CA GLU A 89 -18.36 -11.34 -5.68
C GLU A 89 -18.98 -12.75 -5.69
N LYS A 90 -18.52 -13.65 -4.80
CA LYS A 90 -18.95 -15.06 -4.81
C LYS A 90 -20.28 -15.32 -4.09
N ALA A 91 -20.74 -14.39 -3.25
CA ALA A 91 -21.98 -14.54 -2.48
C ALA A 91 -23.26 -14.15 -3.26
N GLU A 92 -23.17 -13.28 -4.28
CA GLU A 92 -24.35 -12.78 -5.00
C GLU A 92 -24.89 -13.74 -6.08
N LYS A 93 -24.07 -14.65 -6.63
CA LYS A 93 -24.49 -15.58 -7.71
C LYS A 93 -25.20 -16.86 -7.25
N ALA A 94 -25.29 -17.13 -5.94
CA ALA A 94 -25.89 -18.37 -5.43
C ALA A 94 -27.40 -18.29 -5.13
N ALA A 95 -27.99 -17.08 -5.07
CA ALA A 95 -29.37 -16.88 -4.59
C ALA A 95 -30.46 -16.89 -5.69
N ALA A 96 -30.13 -17.05 -6.97
CA ALA A 96 -31.08 -16.83 -8.07
C ALA A 96 -31.69 -18.10 -8.71
N ASN A 97 -31.40 -19.31 -8.23
CA ASN A 97 -31.90 -20.54 -8.87
C ASN A 97 -32.75 -21.43 -7.93
N GLU A 98 -33.86 -20.89 -7.42
CA GLU A 98 -34.97 -21.73 -6.96
C GLU A 98 -36.29 -20.93 -7.01
N LYS A 99 -37.14 -21.26 -8.00
CA LYS A 99 -38.62 -21.02 -8.14
C LYS A 99 -38.96 -21.01 -9.64
N VAL A 100 -39.86 -21.80 -10.24
CA VAL A 100 -40.84 -22.84 -9.87
C VAL A 100 -41.19 -23.63 -11.14
N GLU A 101 -41.59 -24.89 -10.96
CA GLU A 101 -42.10 -25.89 -11.90
C GLU A 101 -43.45 -25.51 -12.60
N TYR A 102 -43.71 -26.10 -13.77
CA TYR A 102 -44.74 -25.87 -14.82
C TYR A 102 -46.19 -26.31 -14.42
N PRO A 103 -47.29 -26.18 -15.24
CA PRO A 103 -47.40 -25.89 -16.69
C PRO A 103 -48.56 -24.96 -17.16
N VAL A 104 -48.50 -24.46 -18.39
CA VAL A 104 -49.68 -24.00 -19.16
C VAL A 104 -49.85 -24.89 -20.39
N LYS A 105 -50.99 -25.61 -20.46
CA LYS A 105 -51.53 -26.28 -21.65
C LYS A 105 -52.59 -25.38 -22.28
N VAL A 106 -52.40 -25.02 -23.55
CA VAL A 106 -53.38 -24.73 -24.63
C VAL A 106 -52.53 -24.20 -25.80
N GLU A 107 -52.76 -24.43 -27.09
CA GLU A 107 -53.78 -25.06 -27.92
C GLU A 107 -53.20 -25.14 -29.35
N ASN A 108 -53.69 -26.08 -30.17
CA ASN A 108 -53.99 -25.96 -31.62
C ASN A 108 -54.00 -27.38 -32.23
N GLY A 109 -54.90 -27.76 -33.12
CA GLY A 109 -55.99 -27.06 -33.78
C GLY A 109 -56.82 -28.07 -34.61
N GLU A 110 -57.84 -27.55 -35.28
CA GLU A 110 -58.63 -28.04 -36.45
C GLU A 110 -58.07 -29.23 -37.26
N ALA A 111 -58.81 -30.09 -37.96
CA ALA A 111 -60.20 -30.26 -38.41
C ALA A 111 -60.33 -31.78 -38.78
N GLU A 112 -61.49 -32.42 -38.96
CA GLU A 112 -62.31 -32.44 -40.19
C GLU A 112 -63.49 -33.42 -40.01
N LYS A 113 -64.52 -33.20 -40.83
CA LYS A 113 -65.81 -33.89 -41.03
C LYS A 113 -65.66 -35.33 -41.60
N PRO A 114 -66.70 -36.17 -41.82
CA PRO A 114 -68.09 -35.87 -42.27
C PRO A 114 -69.21 -36.13 -41.26
#